data_AF-A0A7Y3GTS6-F1
#
_entry.id   AF-A0A7Y3GTS6-F1
#
_cell.length_a   1.000
_cell.length_b   1.000
_cell.length_c   1.000
_cell.angle_alpha   90.00
_cell.angle_beta   90.00
_cell.angle_gamma   90.00
#
_symmetry.space_group_name_H-M   'P 1'
#
loop_
_entity.id
_entity.type
_entity.pdbx_description
1 polymer ?
#
loop_
_entity_poly.entity_id
_entity_poly.type
_entity_poly.pdbx_seq_one_letter_code
_entity_poly.pdbx_strand_id
1 'polypeptide(L)' 'MKLFNDYRIVILLCLTLGLAPFHPEPHLIGKLRWLMGGGNGMKFMDYFDLVLHGMPFLLLLRLIFKIKNSK' A
#
# COMPACT_ATOMS: atom_id res chain seq x y z
N MET A 1 2.55 -18.41 -6.32
CA MET A 1 3.29 -17.55 -7.29
C MET A 1 2.43 -16.84 -8.34
N LYS A 2 1.21 -17.31 -8.69
CA LYS A 2 0.33 -16.60 -9.65
C LYS A 2 -0.32 -15.33 -9.06
N LEU A 3 -0.72 -15.35 -7.79
CA LEU A 3 -1.48 -14.27 -7.16
C LEU A 3 -0.76 -12.91 -7.18
N PHE A 4 0.49 -12.86 -6.71
CA PHE A 4 1.30 -11.63 -6.66
C PHE A 4 1.92 -11.23 -8.01
N ASN A 5 1.59 -11.95 -9.09
CA ASN A 5 2.04 -11.66 -10.45
C ASN A 5 0.89 -11.28 -11.39
N ASP A 6 -0.35 -11.37 -10.93
CA ASP A 6 -1.54 -11.00 -11.68
C ASP A 6 -1.89 -9.54 -11.41
N TYR A 7 -1.79 -8.68 -12.42
CA TYR A 7 -2.07 -7.26 -12.29
C TYR A 7 -3.52 -6.98 -11.88
N ARG A 8 -4.49 -7.83 -12.24
CA ARG A 8 -5.91 -7.66 -11.87
C ARG A 8 -6.09 -7.83 -10.38
N ILE A 9 -5.45 -8.86 -9.82
CA ILE A 9 -5.51 -9.16 -8.39
C ILE A 9 -4.79 -8.07 -7.59
N VAL A 10 -3.62 -7.64 -8.05
CA VAL A 10 -2.88 -6.58 -7.37
C VAL A 10 -3.62 -5.24 -7.42
N ILE A 11 -4.23 -4.88 -8.55
CA ILE A 11 -5.10 -3.69 -8.63
C ILE A 11 -6.29 -3.83 -7.68
N LEU A 12 -6.94 -4.99 -7.63
CA LEU A 12 -8.03 -5.24 -6.68
C LEU A 12 -7.57 -5.04 -5.23
N LEU A 13 -6.38 -5.54 -4.86
CA LEU A 13 -5.81 -5.34 -3.52
C LEU A 13 -5.51 -3.87 -3.23
N CYS A 14 -5.00 -3.11 -4.21
CA CYS A 14 -4.82 -1.66 -4.05
C CYS A 14 -6.16 -0.97 -3.80
N LEU A 15 -7.17 -1.29 -4.62
CA LEU A 15 -8.49 -0.67 -4.56
C LEU A 15 -9.32 -1.10 -3.34
N THR A 16 -8.90 -2.14 -2.62
CA THR A 16 -9.59 -2.66 -1.42
C THR A 16 -8.73 -2.46 -0.18
N LEU A 17 -7.83 -3.39 0.11
CA LEU A 17 -6.95 -3.34 1.28
C LEU A 17 -6.07 -2.10 1.32
N GLY A 18 -5.54 -1.66 0.17
CA GLY A 18 -4.62 -0.52 0.13
C GLY A 18 -5.29 0.82 0.45
N LEU A 19 -6.52 1.00 0.00
CA LEU A 19 -7.29 2.23 0.21
C LEU A 19 -8.18 2.20 1.46
N ALA A 20 -8.23 1.09 2.20
CA ALA A 20 -9.05 1.00 3.40
C ALA A 20 -8.51 1.86 4.56
N PRO A 21 -9.39 2.35 5.44
CA PRO A 21 -10.83 2.54 5.22
C PRO A 21 -11.10 3.66 4.20
N PHE A 22 -12.19 3.59 3.45
CA PHE A 22 -12.53 4.64 2.47
C PHE A 22 -13.11 5.91 3.09
N HIS A 23 -13.47 5.87 4.38
CA HIS A 23 -14.01 6.99 5.13
C HIS A 23 -13.54 6.91 6.59
N PRO A 24 -13.20 8.05 7.24
CA PRO A 24 -13.11 9.39 6.67
C PRO A 24 -11.88 9.60 5.76
N GLU A 25 -10.79 8.86 5.98
CA GLU A 25 -9.58 8.87 5.15
C GLU A 25 -8.88 7.49 5.15
N PRO A 26 -8.22 7.09 4.05
CA PRO A 26 -7.42 5.87 4.00
C PRO A 26 -6.32 5.85 5.05
N HIS A 27 -6.10 4.68 5.67
CA HIS A 27 -5.04 4.53 6.67
C HIS A 27 -3.69 4.89 6.09
N LEU A 28 -3.39 4.46 4.87
CA LEU A 28 -2.12 4.77 4.21
C LEU A 28 -1.83 6.28 4.17
N ILE A 29 -2.82 7.10 3.80
CA ILE A 29 -2.64 8.55 3.68
C ILE A 29 -2.43 9.20 5.05
N GLY A 30 -3.27 8.86 6.03
CA GLY A 30 -3.16 9.37 7.39
C GLY A 30 -1.82 9.01 8.04
N LYS A 31 -1.39 7.74 7.93
CA LYS A 31 -0.11 7.28 8.49
C LYS A 31 1.10 7.92 7.77
N LEU A 32 1.05 8.10 6.44
CA LEU A 32 2.12 8.81 5.72
C LEU A 32 2.26 10.26 6.19
N ARG A 33 1.15 10.98 6.35
CA ARG A 33 1.15 12.35 6.91
C ARG A 33 1.73 12.40 8.32
N TRP A 34 1.32 11.46 9.18
CA TRP A 34 1.85 11.37 10.54
C TRP A 34 3.36 11.09 10.54
N LEU A 35 3.82 10.18 9.68
CA LEU A 35 5.24 9.87 9.54
C LEU A 35 6.04 11.08 9.03
N MET A 36 5.52 11.83 8.05
CA MET A 36 6.13 13.08 7.58
C MET A 36 6.21 14.16 8.68
N GLY A 37 5.28 14.14 9.64
CA GLY A 37 5.30 14.97 10.85
C GLY A 37 6.29 14.50 11.94
N GLY A 38 7.15 13.52 11.64
CA GLY A 38 8.15 12.98 12.56
C GLY A 38 7.72 11.72 13.31
N GLY A 39 6.49 11.22 13.09
CA GLY A 39 6.01 9.98 13.69
C GLY A 39 5.92 9.99 15.22
N ASN A 40 5.90 11.17 15.83
CA ASN A 40 5.82 11.31 17.29
C ASN A 40 4.54 10.65 17.84
N GLY A 41 4.72 9.73 18.78
CA GLY A 41 3.63 8.99 19.41
C GLY A 41 3.06 7.83 18.59
N MET A 42 3.63 7.50 17.42
CA MET A 42 3.22 6.31 16.67
C MET A 42 3.57 5.03 17.43
N LYS A 43 2.60 4.13 17.52
CA LYS A 43 2.75 2.79 18.08
C LYS A 43 3.08 1.79 16.98
N PHE A 44 3.49 0.59 17.40
CA PHE A 44 3.75 -0.50 16.48
C PHE A 44 2.59 -0.77 15.50
N MET A 45 1.34 -0.71 15.97
CA MET A 45 0.15 -0.87 15.13
C MET A 45 0.03 0.20 14.04
N ASP A 46 0.48 1.44 14.29
CA ASP A 46 0.44 2.51 13.30
C ASP A 46 1.44 2.26 12.15
N TYR A 47 2.62 1.74 12.47
CA TYR A 47 3.59 1.30 11.47
C TYR A 47 3.11 0.04 10.73
N PHE A 48 2.47 -0.88 11.44
CA PHE A 48 1.87 -2.05 10.82
C PHE A 48 0.77 -1.66 9.83
N ASP A 49 -0.11 -0.71 10.18
CA ASP A 49 -1.11 -0.17 9.26
C ASP A 49 -0.47 0.43 8.02
N LEU A 50 0.60 1.22 8.18
CA LEU A 50 1.33 1.82 7.07
C LEU A 50 1.85 0.75 6.10
N VAL A 51 2.48 -0.31 6.65
CA VAL A 51 3.02 -1.41 5.84
C VAL A 51 1.91 -2.22 5.19
N LEU A 52 0.87 -2.60 5.95
CA LEU A 52 -0.22 -3.43 5.47
C LEU A 52 -0.96 -2.78 4.31
N HIS A 53 -1.30 -1.49 4.44
CA HIS A 53 -2.03 -0.75 3.42
C HIS A 53 -1.10 -0.25 2.31
N GLY A 54 0.19 -0.03 2.58
CA GLY A 54 1.19 0.35 1.58
C GLY A 54 1.65 -0.81 0.69
N MET A 55 1.65 -2.04 1.20
CA MET A 55 2.21 -3.21 0.51
C MET A 55 1.55 -3.50 -0.86
N PRO A 56 0.21 -3.41 -1.04
CA PRO A 56 -0.41 -3.55 -2.36
C PRO A 56 0.17 -2.60 -3.41
N PHE A 57 0.44 -1.35 -3.05
CA PHE A 57 0.99 -0.35 -3.97
C PHE A 57 2.46 -0.62 -4.32
N LEU A 58 3.27 -1.05 -3.35
CA LEU A 58 4.65 -1.48 -3.61
C LEU A 58 4.68 -2.68 -4.57
N LEU A 59 3.75 -3.61 -4.39
CA LEU A 59 3.59 -4.75 -5.28
C LEU A 59 3.16 -4.33 -6.69
N LEU A 60 2.26 -3.35 -6.81
CA LEU A 60 1.84 -2.78 -8.09
C LEU A 60 3.01 -2.11 -8.80
N LEU A 61 3.79 -1.28 -8.10
CA LEU A 61 4.99 -0.65 -8.63
C LEU A 61 5.98 -1.70 -9.16
N ARG A 62 6.23 -2.76 -8.38
CA ARG A 62 7.09 -3.89 -8.79
C ARG A 62 6.61 -4.55 -10.09
N LEU A 63 5.30 -4.68 -10.29
CA LEU A 63 4.73 -5.21 -11.53
C LEU A 63 4.91 -4.28 -12.71
N ILE A 64 4.70 -2.97 -12.52
CA ILE A 64 4.89 -1.96 -13.57
C ILE A 64 6.35 -1.95 -14.04
N PHE A 65 7.31 -1.94 -13.11
CA PHE A 65 8.73 -2.01 -13.46
C PHE A 65 9.10 -3.31 -14.19
N LYS A 66 8.55 -4.45 -13.75
CA LYS A 66 8.77 -5.74 -14.44
C LYS A 66 8.26 -5.69 -15.89
N ILE A 67 7.05 -5.15 -16.12
CA ILE A 67 6.47 -5.03 -17.46
C ILE A 67 7.34 -4.12 -18.34
N LYS A 68 7.82 -3.00 -17.81
CA LYS A 68 8.70 -2.08 -18.54
C LYS A 68 10.02 -2.74 -18.95
N ASN A 69 10.62 -3.55 -18.09
CA ASN A 69 11.91 -4.21 -18.34
C ASN A 69 11.79 -5.51 -19.15
N SER A 70 10.57 -6.02 -19.37
CA SER A 70 10.32 -7.20 -20.21
C SER A 70 10.00 -6.84 -21.67
N LYS A 71 9.94 -5.56 -21.99
CA LYS A 71 9.88 -5.01 -23.34
C LYS A 71 11.25 -4.45 -23.71
#